data_AF-A0A8T2T847-F1
#
_entry.id   AF-A0A8T2T847-F1
#
_cell.length_a   1.000
_cell.length_b   1.000
_cell.length_c   1.000
_cell.angle_alpha   90.00
_cell.angle_beta   90.00
_cell.angle_gamma   90.00
#
_symmetry.space_group_name_H-M   'P 1'
#
loop_
_entity.id
_entity.type
_entity.pdbx_description
1 polymer ?
#
loop_
_entity_poly.entity_id
_entity_poly.type
_entity_poly.pdbx_seq_one_letter_code
_entity_poly.pdbx_strand_id
1 'polypeptide(L)'
;MPFVNIVVIQSGDHILNTFDERISQFAEQKFQRDGIELKTGCRVLEVQKNRIVMREKGTGKKVEVPYGMVVWSTGIGTRPVIAEFMNQIGQHDRRALATDEWLRVKGCPNTYALGDCATIEQRKLLEDVAYIFALADKDNSGNLTAIEFKEAFESIRERYPQIDIYLKTQRMKDVLKILDDPKDSVLLDIEQFKSSLVKVDAQMKALPATAQVAAQQGEYLARCFNRWSVCESKPEGPLRVRGDGRHMFHPFVYKHFGQFAPLGGEQAAAELPGDWISVGRSTQWLWYSVYASKQVSWRTRALVIFDWSKRFLFGRDASRM
;
A
#
# COMPACT_ATOMS: atom_id res chain seq x y z
N MET A 1 19.93 3.74 33.41
CA MET A 1 19.49 2.51 34.10
C MET A 1 20.42 1.38 33.67
N PRO A 2 21.44 1.02 34.46
CA PRO A 2 22.50 0.12 34.01
C PRO A 2 22.06 -1.34 33.76
N PHE A 3 20.85 -1.72 34.19
CA PHE A 3 20.32 -3.08 34.08
C PHE A 3 19.22 -3.24 33.01
N VAL A 4 18.82 -2.16 32.34
CA VAL A 4 17.77 -2.21 31.31
C VAL A 4 18.43 -2.24 29.94
N ASN A 5 18.16 -3.30 29.18
CA ASN A 5 18.55 -3.42 27.77
C ASN A 5 17.29 -3.50 26.90
N ILE A 6 17.30 -2.80 25.76
CA ILE A 6 16.25 -2.86 24.75
C ILE A 6 16.84 -3.50 23.51
N VAL A 7 16.27 -4.63 23.09
CA VAL A 7 16.66 -5.34 21.87
C VAL A 7 15.51 -5.30 20.87
N VAL A 8 15.76 -4.78 19.67
CA VAL A 8 14.82 -4.83 18.55
C VAL A 8 15.28 -5.95 17.61
N ILE A 9 14.42 -6.93 17.41
CA ILE A 9 14.67 -8.08 16.53
C ILE A 9 13.90 -7.89 15.23
N GLN A 10 14.59 -7.98 14.10
CA GLN A 10 14.03 -7.76 12.77
C GLN A 10 14.48 -8.87 11.82
N SER A 11 13.52 -9.48 11.11
CA SER A 11 13.82 -10.58 10.18
C SER A 11 14.46 -10.12 8.88
N GLY A 12 14.20 -8.87 8.47
CA GLY A 12 14.84 -8.25 7.31
C GLY A 12 16.22 -7.69 7.65
N ASP A 13 16.96 -7.27 6.63
CA ASP A 13 18.34 -6.80 6.79
C ASP A 13 18.38 -5.38 7.40
N HIS A 14 17.27 -4.62 7.31
CA HIS A 14 17.09 -3.29 7.90
C HIS A 14 15.76 -3.15 8.66
N ILE A 15 15.73 -2.22 9.62
CA ILE A 15 14.46 -1.70 10.18
C ILE A 15 13.84 -0.68 9.23
N LEU A 16 12.54 -0.39 9.38
CA LEU A 16 11.82 0.58 8.52
C LEU A 16 11.97 0.28 7.01
N ASN A 17 11.97 -1.00 6.63
CA ASN A 17 12.21 -1.49 5.27
C ASN A 17 11.20 -1.02 4.20
N THR A 18 10.11 -0.37 4.58
CA THR A 18 9.17 0.29 3.66
C THR A 18 9.55 1.73 3.34
N PHE A 19 10.51 2.30 4.08
CA PHE A 19 11.04 3.64 3.87
C PHE A 19 12.27 3.59 2.96
N ASP A 20 12.62 4.76 2.42
CA ASP A 20 13.91 4.98 1.76
C ASP A 20 15.08 4.54 2.67
N GLU A 21 16.11 3.97 2.06
CA GLU A 21 17.27 3.41 2.75
C GLU A 21 17.98 4.44 3.65
N ARG A 22 18.01 5.72 3.25
CA ARG A 22 18.60 6.81 4.04
C ARG A 22 17.92 6.98 5.40
N ILE A 23 16.60 6.77 5.46
CA ILE A 23 15.83 6.83 6.72
C ILE A 23 16.18 5.63 7.60
N SER A 24 16.24 4.44 7.00
CA SER A 24 16.57 3.20 7.70
C SER A 24 17.96 3.28 8.33
N GLN A 25 18.97 3.69 7.55
CA GLN A 25 20.34 3.88 8.04
C GLN A 25 20.43 4.90 9.18
N PHE A 26 19.73 6.03 9.05
CA PHE A 26 19.69 7.03 10.13
C PHE A 26 19.07 6.46 11.42
N ALA A 27 17.95 5.76 11.29
CA ALA A 27 17.24 5.17 12.43
C ALA A 27 18.12 4.12 13.14
N GLU A 28 18.85 3.30 12.39
CA GLU A 28 19.76 2.29 12.92
C GLU A 28 20.92 2.91 13.71
N GLN A 29 21.58 3.92 13.13
CA GLN A 29 22.65 4.66 13.80
C GLN A 29 22.15 5.38 15.06
N LYS A 30 20.92 5.91 15.01
CA LYS A 30 20.30 6.53 16.18
C LYS A 30 20.05 5.51 17.28
N PHE A 31 19.43 4.38 16.98
CA PHE A 31 19.12 3.36 17.98
C PHE A 31 20.38 2.85 18.66
N GLN A 32 21.47 2.64 17.91
CA GLN A 32 22.77 2.31 18.49
C GLN A 32 23.29 3.38 19.45
N ARG A 33 23.20 4.67 19.09
CA ARG A 33 23.57 5.79 19.98
C ARG A 33 22.70 5.89 21.23
N ASP A 34 21.43 5.51 21.13
CA ASP A 34 20.49 5.49 22.25
C ASP A 34 20.64 4.22 23.12
N GLY A 35 21.60 3.33 22.80
CA GLY A 35 21.85 2.08 23.53
C GLY A 35 20.83 0.97 23.24
N ILE A 36 20.09 1.05 22.13
CA ILE A 36 19.16 0.03 21.66
C ILE A 36 19.93 -0.95 20.77
N GLU A 37 19.93 -2.22 21.17
CA GLU A 37 20.56 -3.29 20.41
C GLU A 37 19.67 -3.69 19.23
N LEU A 38 20.23 -3.71 18.03
CA LEU A 38 19.54 -4.11 16.81
C LEU A 38 20.01 -5.51 16.39
N LYS A 39 19.08 -6.44 16.24
CA LYS A 39 19.31 -7.77 15.66
C LYS A 39 18.53 -7.90 14.35
N THR A 40 19.07 -7.33 13.27
CA THR A 40 18.56 -7.50 11.91
C THR A 40 18.97 -8.86 11.34
N GLY A 41 18.33 -9.30 10.26
CA GLY A 41 18.52 -10.63 9.68
C GLY A 41 18.18 -11.79 10.62
N CYS A 42 17.46 -11.52 11.72
CA CYS A 42 17.15 -12.49 12.76
C CYS A 42 15.65 -12.77 12.80
N ARG A 43 15.25 -14.00 12.51
CA ARG A 43 13.85 -14.42 12.53
C ARG A 43 13.52 -15.14 13.82
N VAL A 44 12.59 -14.60 14.60
CA VAL A 44 12.07 -15.30 15.79
C VAL A 44 11.38 -16.60 15.36
N LEU A 45 11.73 -17.69 16.03
CA LEU A 45 11.13 -19.02 15.84
C LEU A 45 10.16 -19.36 16.96
N GLU A 46 10.52 -19.05 18.20
CA GLU A 46 9.80 -19.45 19.40
C GLU A 46 10.03 -18.45 20.53
N VAL A 47 9.00 -18.20 21.33
CA VAL A 47 9.08 -17.46 22.59
C VAL A 47 8.92 -18.44 23.74
N GLN A 48 9.99 -18.63 24.51
CA GLN A 48 10.01 -19.49 25.70
C GLN A 48 9.85 -18.63 26.96
N LYS A 49 9.65 -19.27 28.13
CA LYS A 49 9.35 -18.60 29.40
C LYS A 49 10.28 -17.42 29.75
N ASN A 50 11.57 -17.51 29.44
CA ASN A 50 12.59 -16.52 29.83
C ASN A 50 13.55 -16.14 28.68
N ARG A 51 13.27 -16.56 27.44
CA ARG A 51 14.14 -16.31 26.29
C ARG A 51 13.38 -16.38 24.97
N ILE A 52 13.89 -15.65 23.98
CA ILE A 52 13.45 -15.71 22.58
C ILE A 52 14.47 -16.55 21.82
N VAL A 53 14.00 -17.55 21.08
CA VAL A 53 14.81 -18.35 20.16
C VAL A 53 14.62 -17.81 18.75
N MET A 54 15.71 -17.47 18.09
CA MET A 54 15.72 -16.91 16.73
C MET A 54 16.71 -17.65 15.83
N ARG A 55 16.52 -17.50 14.52
CA ARG A 55 17.43 -17.99 13.49
C ARG A 55 18.07 -16.80 12.79
N GLU A 56 19.39 -16.79 12.74
CA GLU A 56 20.14 -15.82 11.94
C GLU A 56 20.14 -16.24 10.47
N LYS A 57 19.76 -15.33 9.56
CA LYS A 57 19.64 -15.59 8.13
C LYS A 57 20.99 -15.89 7.48
N GLY A 58 22.05 -15.20 7.90
CA GLY A 58 23.40 -15.34 7.32
C GLY A 58 24.07 -16.68 7.64
N THR A 59 23.95 -17.17 8.87
CA THR A 59 24.62 -18.41 9.32
C THR A 59 23.69 -19.61 9.45
N GLY A 60 22.36 -19.38 9.48
CA GLY A 60 21.36 -20.40 9.79
C GLY A 60 21.34 -20.84 11.25
N LYS A 61 22.23 -20.31 12.10
CA LYS A 61 22.35 -20.73 13.50
C LYS A 61 21.18 -20.25 14.34
N LYS A 62 20.84 -21.05 15.35
CA LYS A 62 19.91 -20.63 16.40
C LYS A 62 20.65 -19.77 17.40
N VAL A 63 20.08 -18.62 17.73
CA VAL A 63 20.57 -17.67 18.73
C VAL A 63 19.46 -17.44 19.74
N GLU A 64 19.82 -17.24 21.00
CA GLU A 64 18.87 -17.01 22.09
C GLU A 64 19.14 -15.65 22.73
N VAL A 65 18.07 -14.94 23.11
CA VAL A 65 18.15 -13.69 23.88
C VAL A 65 17.24 -13.79 25.10
N PRO A 66 17.74 -13.59 26.33
CA PRO A 66 16.91 -13.52 27.51
C PRO A 66 16.04 -12.27 27.48
N TYR A 67 14.85 -12.33 28.08
CA TYR A 67 13.96 -11.17 28.17
C TYR A 67 13.25 -11.12 29.52
N GLY A 68 12.91 -9.90 29.95
CA GLY A 68 11.94 -9.65 31.03
C GLY A 68 10.54 -9.28 30.50
N MET A 69 10.49 -8.58 29.36
CA MET A 69 9.25 -8.23 28.65
C MET A 69 9.44 -8.43 27.14
N VAL A 70 8.42 -8.98 26.47
CA VAL A 70 8.35 -9.06 25.00
C VAL A 70 7.19 -8.20 24.50
N VAL A 71 7.48 -7.39 23.49
CA VAL A 71 6.45 -6.67 22.72
C VAL A 71 6.44 -7.25 21.32
N TRP A 72 5.35 -7.91 20.94
CA TRP A 72 5.19 -8.50 19.61
C TRP A 72 4.42 -7.54 18.69
N SER A 73 5.14 -6.85 17.81
CA SER A 73 4.60 -5.79 16.94
C SER A 73 4.57 -6.15 15.45
N THR A 74 4.62 -7.45 15.12
CA THR A 74 4.72 -7.92 13.73
C THR A 74 3.71 -9.03 13.41
N GLY A 75 3.36 -9.16 12.14
CA GLY A 75 2.47 -10.19 11.63
C GLY A 75 1.00 -9.83 11.82
N ILE A 76 0.32 -9.59 10.70
CA ILE A 76 -1.14 -9.52 10.67
C ILE A 76 -1.64 -10.88 10.19
N GLY A 77 -2.64 -11.42 10.89
CA GLY A 77 -3.31 -12.67 10.53
C GLY A 77 -4.77 -12.43 10.19
N THR A 78 -5.31 -13.24 9.29
CA THR A 78 -6.74 -13.25 8.94
C THR A 78 -7.57 -13.67 10.15
N ARG A 79 -8.67 -12.97 10.43
CA ARG A 79 -9.59 -13.36 11.50
C ARG A 79 -10.35 -14.64 11.12
N PRO A 80 -10.66 -15.55 12.07
CA PRO A 80 -11.35 -16.81 11.79
C PRO A 80 -12.65 -16.65 10.99
N VAL A 81 -13.48 -15.65 11.35
CA VAL A 81 -14.74 -15.34 10.63
C VAL A 81 -14.53 -14.99 9.16
N ILE A 82 -13.43 -14.32 8.83
CA ILE A 82 -13.09 -13.97 7.44
C ILE A 82 -12.56 -15.20 6.70
N ALA A 83 -11.75 -16.04 7.36
CA ALA A 83 -11.25 -17.28 6.78
C ALA A 83 -12.40 -18.26 6.47
N GLU A 84 -13.37 -18.39 7.38
CA GLU A 84 -14.57 -19.19 7.17
C GLU A 84 -15.42 -18.65 6.01
N PHE A 85 -15.67 -17.33 5.99
CA PHE A 85 -16.42 -16.70 4.91
C PHE A 85 -15.74 -16.90 3.55
N MET A 86 -14.42 -16.73 3.47
CA MET A 86 -13.64 -16.99 2.25
C MET A 86 -13.83 -18.43 1.75
N ASN A 87 -13.82 -19.41 2.65
CA ASN A 87 -14.07 -20.81 2.28
C ASN A 87 -15.47 -21.03 1.72
N GLN A 88 -16.50 -20.38 2.28
CA GLN A 88 -17.89 -20.52 1.81
C GLN A 88 -18.08 -19.97 0.39
N ILE A 89 -17.35 -18.91 0.03
CA ILE A 89 -17.50 -18.23 -1.27
C ILE A 89 -16.47 -18.70 -2.32
N GLY A 90 -15.75 -19.78 -2.05
CA GLY A 90 -14.77 -20.36 -2.99
C GLY A 90 -13.44 -19.61 -3.08
N GLN A 91 -13.13 -18.73 -2.13
CA GLN A 91 -11.85 -18.01 -2.03
C GLN A 91 -10.84 -18.73 -1.13
N HIS A 92 -10.57 -20.00 -1.42
CA HIS A 92 -9.65 -20.84 -0.63
C HIS A 92 -8.19 -20.34 -0.69
N ASP A 93 -7.41 -20.68 0.35
CA ASP A 93 -5.95 -20.45 0.43
C ASP A 93 -5.48 -18.99 0.33
N ARG A 94 -6.36 -18.04 0.62
CA ARG A 94 -6.02 -16.61 0.63
C ARG A 94 -5.71 -16.10 2.03
N ARG A 95 -4.81 -15.10 2.12
CA ARG A 95 -4.51 -14.37 3.36
C ARG A 95 -5.48 -13.22 3.65
N ALA A 96 -6.24 -12.80 2.65
CA ALA A 96 -7.21 -11.71 2.77
C ALA A 96 -8.32 -11.90 1.74
N LEU A 97 -9.50 -11.38 2.06
CA LEU A 97 -10.69 -11.46 1.22
C LEU A 97 -10.46 -10.69 -0.09
N ALA A 98 -10.62 -11.36 -1.23
CA ALA A 98 -10.47 -10.72 -2.53
C ALA A 98 -11.68 -9.87 -2.86
N THR A 99 -11.40 -8.62 -3.21
CA THR A 99 -12.36 -7.69 -3.78
C THR A 99 -11.98 -7.31 -5.21
N ASP A 100 -12.94 -6.82 -5.97
CA ASP A 100 -12.68 -6.15 -7.23
C ASP A 100 -12.26 -4.68 -7.03
N GLU A 101 -12.06 -3.96 -8.13
CA GLU A 101 -11.60 -2.58 -8.15
C GLU A 101 -12.62 -1.58 -7.55
N TRP A 102 -13.87 -2.02 -7.32
CA TRP A 102 -14.93 -1.26 -6.65
C TRP A 102 -15.13 -1.70 -5.19
N LEU A 103 -14.18 -2.50 -4.67
CA LEU A 103 -14.18 -3.05 -3.31
C LEU A 103 -15.33 -4.03 -3.02
N ARG A 104 -15.95 -4.59 -4.07
CA ARG A 104 -16.96 -5.65 -3.94
C ARG A 104 -16.26 -6.99 -3.77
N VAL A 105 -16.76 -7.82 -2.86
CA VAL A 105 -16.23 -9.16 -2.63
C VAL A 105 -16.47 -10.01 -3.88
N LYS A 106 -15.39 -10.59 -4.42
CA LYS A 106 -15.51 -11.46 -5.60
C LYS A 106 -16.36 -12.68 -5.27
N GLY A 107 -17.40 -12.91 -6.05
CA GLY A 107 -18.42 -13.95 -5.81
C GLY A 107 -19.64 -13.47 -5.02
N CYS A 108 -19.63 -12.25 -4.47
CA CYS A 108 -20.74 -11.69 -3.69
C CYS A 108 -21.02 -10.22 -4.11
N PRO A 109 -21.86 -9.99 -5.14
CA PRO A 109 -22.05 -8.66 -5.74
C PRO A 109 -22.52 -7.56 -4.79
N ASN A 110 -23.25 -7.91 -3.73
CA ASN A 110 -23.83 -6.98 -2.76
C ASN A 110 -23.01 -6.89 -1.46
N THR A 111 -21.80 -7.46 -1.43
CA THR A 111 -20.93 -7.46 -0.26
C THR A 111 -19.66 -6.67 -0.58
N TYR A 112 -19.25 -5.81 0.34
CA TYR A 112 -18.07 -4.96 0.18
C TYR A 112 -17.09 -5.21 1.33
N ALA A 113 -15.80 -5.09 1.06
CA ALA A 113 -14.76 -5.23 2.07
C ALA A 113 -13.61 -4.23 1.84
N LEU A 114 -13.05 -3.71 2.94
CA LEU A 114 -12.00 -2.70 2.92
C LEU A 114 -11.07 -2.86 4.12
N GLY A 115 -9.91 -2.21 4.05
CA GLY A 115 -8.88 -2.28 5.08
C GLY A 115 -8.21 -3.64 5.14
N ASP A 116 -7.62 -3.96 6.30
CA ASP A 116 -6.68 -5.07 6.45
C ASP A 116 -7.30 -6.47 6.24
N CYS A 117 -8.63 -6.59 6.25
CA CYS A 117 -9.30 -7.87 5.97
C CYS A 117 -9.40 -8.20 4.48
N ALA A 118 -9.15 -7.23 3.60
CA ALA A 118 -9.39 -7.34 2.17
C ALA A 118 -8.16 -6.98 1.35
N THR A 119 -8.09 -7.52 0.14
CA THR A 119 -7.12 -7.15 -0.88
C THR A 119 -7.83 -6.98 -2.21
N ILE A 120 -7.49 -5.91 -2.93
CA ILE A 120 -8.02 -5.67 -4.28
C ILE A 120 -7.29 -6.61 -5.22
N GLU A 121 -8.02 -7.58 -5.76
CA GLU A 121 -7.53 -8.41 -6.85
C GLU A 121 -7.80 -7.69 -8.17
N GLN A 122 -6.84 -6.86 -8.56
CA GLN A 122 -6.89 -6.15 -9.83
C GLN A 122 -6.96 -7.16 -10.98
N ARG A 123 -7.85 -6.89 -11.92
CA ARG A 123 -7.94 -7.65 -13.14
C ARG A 123 -6.69 -7.42 -13.98
N LYS A 124 -6.13 -8.53 -14.47
CA LYS A 124 -4.94 -8.50 -15.32
C LYS A 124 -5.32 -7.95 -16.69
N LEU A 125 -4.50 -7.04 -17.20
CA LEU A 125 -4.67 -6.46 -18.54
C LEU A 125 -4.67 -7.56 -19.62
N LEU A 126 -3.89 -8.62 -19.39
CA LEU A 126 -3.83 -9.79 -20.26
C LEU A 126 -5.18 -10.51 -20.44
N GLU A 127 -6.03 -10.54 -19.42
CA GLU A 127 -7.34 -11.22 -19.52
C GLU A 127 -8.27 -10.54 -20.52
N ASP A 128 -8.07 -9.25 -20.73
CA ASP A 128 -8.92 -8.40 -21.56
C ASP A 128 -8.16 -7.88 -22.80
N VAL A 129 -6.95 -8.39 -23.10
CA VAL A 129 -6.10 -7.87 -24.18
C VAL A 129 -6.77 -7.91 -25.56
N ALA A 130 -7.51 -8.97 -25.86
CA ALA A 130 -8.23 -9.11 -27.12
C ALA A 130 -9.38 -8.09 -27.24
N TYR A 131 -10.08 -7.83 -26.13
CA TYR A 131 -11.11 -6.81 -26.08
C TYR A 131 -10.52 -5.40 -26.19
N ILE A 132 -9.42 -5.15 -25.47
CA ILE A 132 -8.69 -3.89 -25.51
C ILE A 132 -8.19 -3.61 -26.93
N PHE A 133 -7.63 -4.63 -27.60
CA PHE A 133 -7.18 -4.53 -28.97
C PHE A 133 -8.35 -4.25 -29.93
N ALA A 134 -9.45 -5.00 -29.83
CA ALA A 134 -10.62 -4.78 -30.68
C ALA A 134 -11.30 -3.41 -30.45
N LEU A 135 -11.23 -2.86 -29.24
CA LEU A 135 -11.71 -1.50 -28.95
C LEU A 135 -10.80 -0.43 -29.57
N ALA A 136 -9.51 -0.74 -29.70
CA ALA A 136 -8.49 0.14 -30.25
C ALA A 136 -8.48 0.12 -31.79
N ASP A 137 -8.62 -1.07 -32.39
CA ASP A 137 -8.59 -1.34 -33.83
C ASP A 137 -9.94 -0.96 -34.47
N LYS A 138 -10.20 0.34 -34.57
CA LYS A 138 -11.49 0.87 -35.07
C LYS A 138 -11.71 0.57 -36.55
N ASP A 139 -10.63 0.48 -37.31
CA ASP A 139 -10.66 0.18 -38.74
C ASP A 139 -10.66 -1.33 -39.05
N ASN A 140 -10.53 -2.19 -38.03
CA ASN A 140 -10.39 -3.65 -38.14
C ASN A 140 -9.25 -4.06 -39.08
N SER A 141 -8.18 -3.26 -39.15
CA SER A 141 -7.01 -3.54 -39.98
C SER A 141 -6.14 -4.66 -39.41
N GLY A 142 -6.36 -5.05 -38.15
CA GLY A 142 -5.53 -6.01 -37.43
C GLY A 142 -4.21 -5.41 -36.92
N ASN A 143 -4.01 -4.09 -37.06
CA ASN A 143 -2.87 -3.35 -36.53
C ASN A 143 -3.36 -2.07 -35.84
N LEU A 144 -2.60 -1.57 -34.86
CA LEU A 144 -2.93 -0.28 -34.23
C LEU A 144 -2.02 0.82 -34.75
N THR A 145 -2.63 1.89 -35.26
CA THR A 145 -1.91 3.14 -35.50
C THR A 145 -1.54 3.80 -34.17
N ALA A 146 -0.54 4.69 -34.18
CA ALA A 146 -0.14 5.43 -32.97
C ALA A 146 -1.29 6.26 -32.36
N ILE A 147 -2.22 6.75 -33.19
CA ILE A 147 -3.39 7.53 -32.76
C ILE A 147 -4.41 6.61 -32.07
N GLU A 148 -4.76 5.49 -32.70
CA GLU A 148 -5.67 4.50 -32.12
C GLU A 148 -5.12 3.93 -30.81
N PHE A 149 -3.81 3.66 -30.79
CA PHE A 149 -3.12 3.24 -29.59
C PHE A 149 -3.25 4.27 -28.48
N LYS A 150 -3.06 5.57 -28.77
CA LYS A 150 -3.20 6.66 -27.78
C LYS A 150 -4.61 6.75 -27.21
N GLU A 151 -5.63 6.72 -28.06
CA GLU A 151 -7.03 6.81 -27.63
C GLU A 151 -7.47 5.60 -26.81
N ALA A 152 -7.07 4.40 -27.25
CA ALA A 152 -7.30 3.18 -26.52
C ALA A 152 -6.60 3.23 -25.17
N PHE A 153 -5.35 3.69 -25.15
CA PHE A 153 -4.56 3.78 -23.94
C PHE A 153 -5.20 4.69 -22.88
N GLU A 154 -5.74 5.86 -23.24
CA GLU A 154 -6.48 6.70 -22.31
C GLU A 154 -7.73 6.01 -21.75
N SER A 155 -8.46 5.25 -22.57
CA SER A 155 -9.62 4.46 -22.14
C SER A 155 -9.21 3.32 -21.19
N ILE A 156 -8.05 2.69 -21.45
CA ILE A 156 -7.48 1.68 -20.56
C ILE A 156 -7.07 2.31 -19.23
N ARG A 157 -6.49 3.53 -19.21
CA ARG A 157 -6.09 4.22 -17.97
C ARG A 157 -7.25 4.50 -17.02
N GLU A 158 -8.43 4.86 -17.56
CA GLU A 158 -9.64 5.06 -16.75
C GLU A 158 -10.07 3.78 -16.02
N ARG A 159 -9.87 2.62 -16.66
CA ARG A 159 -10.25 1.31 -16.14
C ARG A 159 -9.16 0.67 -15.28
N TYR A 160 -7.90 0.85 -15.67
CA TYR A 160 -6.71 0.25 -15.08
C TYR A 160 -5.80 1.37 -14.55
N PRO A 161 -6.22 2.07 -13.48
CA PRO A 161 -5.47 3.21 -12.93
C PRO A 161 -4.05 2.82 -12.47
N GLN A 162 -3.76 1.54 -12.28
CA GLN A 162 -2.41 1.03 -12.03
C GLN A 162 -1.41 1.36 -13.15
N ILE A 163 -1.87 1.58 -14.38
CA ILE A 163 -1.01 1.98 -15.51
C ILE A 163 -0.33 3.32 -15.24
N ASP A 164 -0.99 4.24 -14.54
CA ASP A 164 -0.43 5.56 -14.22
C ASP A 164 0.82 5.49 -13.33
N ILE A 165 0.90 4.47 -12.48
CA ILE A 165 2.08 4.22 -11.64
C ILE A 165 3.26 3.85 -12.55
N TYR A 166 3.00 3.04 -13.57
CA TYR A 166 4.02 2.54 -14.48
C TYR A 166 4.47 3.58 -15.52
N LEU A 167 3.56 4.45 -15.99
CA LEU A 167 3.88 5.57 -16.87
C LEU A 167 4.89 6.56 -16.27
N LYS A 168 4.90 6.69 -14.94
CA LYS A 168 5.84 7.56 -14.23
C LYS A 168 7.25 6.96 -14.10
N THR A 169 7.41 5.65 -14.28
CA THR A 169 8.71 4.97 -14.25
C THR A 169 9.50 5.24 -15.54
N GLN A 170 10.81 5.49 -15.43
CA GLN A 170 11.69 5.87 -16.55
C GLN A 170 11.71 4.91 -17.77
N ARG A 171 11.13 3.71 -17.68
CA ARG A 171 11.13 2.66 -18.71
C ARG A 171 9.94 2.71 -19.70
N MET A 172 8.89 3.47 -19.42
CA MET A 172 7.79 3.72 -20.38
C MET A 172 7.96 5.00 -21.18
N LYS A 173 9.04 5.76 -20.95
CA LYS A 173 9.40 6.90 -21.80
C LYS A 173 9.51 6.48 -23.27
N ASP A 174 9.86 5.23 -23.56
CA ASP A 174 9.96 4.75 -24.93
C ASP A 174 8.58 4.47 -25.56
N VAL A 175 7.61 3.98 -24.79
CA VAL A 175 6.20 3.88 -25.25
C VAL A 175 5.55 5.26 -25.37
N LEU A 176 5.84 6.18 -24.45
CA LEU A 176 5.39 7.57 -24.51
C LEU A 176 6.07 8.35 -25.65
N LYS A 177 7.34 8.08 -25.97
CA LYS A 177 8.02 8.64 -27.15
C LYS A 177 7.39 8.16 -28.46
N ILE A 178 7.00 6.87 -28.54
CA ILE A 178 6.23 6.33 -29.69
C ILE A 178 4.89 7.08 -29.83
N LEU A 179 4.30 7.53 -28.72
CA LEU A 179 3.04 8.29 -28.67
C LEU A 179 3.19 9.81 -28.98
N ASP A 180 4.42 10.34 -28.97
CA ASP A 180 4.72 11.77 -29.12
C ASP A 180 5.29 12.14 -30.50
N ASP A 181 5.68 11.16 -31.34
CA ASP A 181 6.17 11.41 -32.71
C ASP A 181 5.16 10.94 -33.77
N PRO A 182 4.35 11.84 -34.35
CA PRO A 182 3.28 11.49 -35.30
C PRO A 182 3.76 11.13 -36.72
N LYS A 183 5.08 11.13 -36.98
CA LYS A 183 5.64 10.91 -38.32
C LYS A 183 6.00 9.46 -38.63
N ASP A 184 6.21 8.62 -37.63
CA ASP A 184 6.45 7.21 -37.84
C ASP A 184 5.13 6.44 -37.68
N SER A 185 4.69 5.83 -38.76
CA SER A 185 3.68 4.77 -38.78
C SER A 185 4.22 3.52 -38.07
N VAL A 186 4.51 3.63 -36.77
CA VAL A 186 4.88 2.49 -35.93
C VAL A 186 3.63 1.65 -35.75
N LEU A 187 3.50 0.62 -36.59
CA LEU A 187 2.51 -0.44 -36.40
C LEU A 187 2.95 -1.24 -35.18
N LEU A 188 2.26 -1.04 -34.06
CA LEU A 188 2.48 -1.85 -32.86
C LEU A 188 1.86 -3.22 -33.09
N ASP A 189 2.72 -4.23 -33.28
CA ASP A 189 2.31 -5.63 -33.35
C ASP A 189 1.66 -6.05 -32.02
N ILE A 190 0.56 -6.82 -32.12
CA ILE A 190 -0.22 -7.40 -31.03
C ILE A 190 0.69 -8.09 -30.01
N GLU A 191 1.75 -8.78 -30.46
CA GLU A 191 2.66 -9.49 -29.58
C GLU A 191 3.56 -8.56 -28.76
N GLN A 192 4.01 -7.44 -29.35
CA GLN A 192 4.75 -6.41 -28.61
C GLN A 192 3.86 -5.72 -27.57
N PHE A 193 2.60 -5.44 -27.94
CA PHE A 193 1.61 -4.89 -27.04
C PHE A 193 1.34 -5.81 -25.84
N LYS A 194 1.05 -7.10 -26.10
CA LYS A 194 0.91 -8.13 -25.06
C LYS A 194 2.12 -8.17 -24.13
N SER A 195 3.33 -8.23 -24.68
CA SER A 195 4.57 -8.30 -23.89
C SER A 195 4.75 -7.12 -22.94
N SER A 196 4.27 -5.94 -23.33
CA SER A 196 4.31 -4.72 -22.51
C SER A 196 3.29 -4.79 -21.37
N LEU A 197 2.08 -5.28 -21.64
CA LEU A 197 1.05 -5.47 -20.60
C LEU A 197 1.44 -6.55 -19.59
N VAL A 198 2.10 -7.64 -20.00
CA VAL A 198 2.63 -8.66 -19.07
C VAL A 198 3.55 -8.03 -18.02
N LYS A 199 4.43 -7.12 -18.45
CA LYS A 199 5.38 -6.43 -17.54
C LYS A 199 4.65 -5.53 -16.55
N VAL A 200 3.56 -4.90 -16.97
CA VAL A 200 2.69 -4.10 -16.08
C VAL A 200 2.02 -5.00 -15.05
N ASP A 201 1.39 -6.10 -15.50
CA ASP A 201 0.68 -7.04 -14.62
C ASP A 201 1.62 -7.67 -13.58
N ALA A 202 2.85 -8.01 -13.96
CA ALA A 202 3.86 -8.62 -13.09
C ALA A 202 4.36 -7.69 -11.97
N GLN A 203 4.20 -6.37 -12.13
CA GLN A 203 4.62 -5.38 -11.14
C GLN A 203 3.50 -4.97 -10.18
N MET A 204 2.29 -5.48 -10.36
CA MET A 204 1.16 -5.18 -9.49
C MET A 204 1.43 -5.69 -8.07
N LYS A 205 1.42 -4.76 -7.12
CA LYS A 205 1.53 -5.05 -5.69
C LYS A 205 0.19 -4.75 -5.02
N ALA A 206 -0.21 -5.62 -4.09
CA ALA A 206 -1.32 -5.33 -3.21
C ALA A 206 -1.05 -4.05 -2.41
N LEU A 207 -2.10 -3.30 -2.11
CA LEU A 207 -2.00 -2.13 -1.26
C LEU A 207 -1.56 -2.52 0.15
N PRO A 208 -0.76 -1.68 0.82
CA PRO A 208 -0.30 -1.98 2.17
C PRO A 208 -1.46 -1.88 3.17
N ALA A 209 -1.48 -2.81 4.14
CA ALA A 209 -2.41 -2.82 5.27
C ALA A 209 -2.13 -1.63 6.21
N THR A 210 -2.70 -0.47 5.89
CA THR A 210 -2.47 0.80 6.60
C THR A 210 -3.77 1.54 6.82
N ALA A 211 -3.84 2.31 7.90
CA ALA A 211 -4.96 3.19 8.17
C ALA A 211 -5.22 4.21 7.04
N GLN A 212 -4.18 4.63 6.32
CA GLN A 212 -4.32 5.54 5.18
C GLN A 212 -5.09 4.90 4.02
N VAL A 213 -4.78 3.63 3.69
CA VAL A 213 -5.52 2.87 2.67
C VAL A 213 -6.96 2.65 3.13
N ALA A 214 -7.16 2.15 4.35
CA ALA A 214 -8.49 1.87 4.89
C ALA A 214 -9.39 3.12 4.93
N ALA A 215 -8.84 4.27 5.36
CA ALA A 215 -9.58 5.54 5.40
C ALA A 215 -10.02 6.00 4.00
N GLN A 216 -9.13 5.93 3.00
CA GLN A 216 -9.46 6.29 1.62
C GLN A 216 -10.48 5.34 1.00
N GLN A 217 -10.39 4.03 1.28
CA GLN A 217 -11.37 3.05 0.84
C GLN A 217 -12.75 3.31 1.46
N GLY A 218 -12.80 3.65 2.75
CA GLY A 218 -14.03 4.02 3.44
C GLY A 218 -14.68 5.28 2.85
N GLU A 219 -13.89 6.33 2.62
CA GLU A 219 -14.36 7.57 1.99
C GLU A 219 -14.87 7.33 0.56
N TYR A 220 -14.17 6.49 -0.21
CA TYR A 220 -14.59 6.07 -1.54
C TYR A 220 -15.96 5.38 -1.52
N LEU A 221 -16.16 4.36 -0.69
CA LEU A 221 -17.44 3.65 -0.61
C LEU A 221 -18.58 4.53 -0.11
N ALA A 222 -18.31 5.36 0.90
CA ALA A 222 -19.31 6.31 1.40
C ALA A 222 -19.79 7.24 0.26
N ARG A 223 -18.87 7.76 -0.55
CA ARG A 223 -19.20 8.56 -1.73
C ARG A 223 -20.01 7.78 -2.77
N CYS A 224 -19.63 6.54 -3.06
CA CYS A 224 -20.36 5.67 -3.99
C CYS A 224 -21.80 5.43 -3.52
N PHE A 225 -21.99 5.03 -2.27
CA PHE A 225 -23.33 4.77 -1.72
C PHE A 225 -24.19 6.04 -1.66
N ASN A 226 -23.62 7.18 -1.28
CA ASN A 226 -24.36 8.46 -1.24
C ASN A 226 -24.83 8.93 -2.63
N ARG A 227 -24.17 8.47 -3.70
CA ARG A 227 -24.49 8.86 -5.09
C ARG A 227 -25.13 7.73 -5.89
N TRP A 228 -25.56 6.65 -5.23
CA TRP A 228 -25.99 5.42 -5.88
C TRP A 228 -27.10 5.65 -6.91
N SER A 229 -28.22 6.28 -6.52
CA SER A 229 -29.38 6.51 -7.40
C SER A 229 -29.03 7.38 -8.62
N VAL A 230 -28.15 8.36 -8.45
CA VAL A 230 -27.68 9.22 -9.53
C VAL A 230 -26.80 8.43 -10.49
N CYS A 231 -25.85 7.64 -9.97
CA CYS A 231 -24.93 6.87 -10.80
C CYS A 231 -25.57 5.63 -11.45
N GLU A 232 -26.71 5.17 -10.93
CA GLU A 232 -27.53 4.13 -11.56
C GLU A 232 -28.16 4.65 -12.86
N SER A 233 -28.72 5.86 -12.85
CA SER A 233 -29.29 6.50 -14.05
C SER A 233 -28.24 7.09 -14.99
N LYS A 234 -27.14 7.62 -14.44
CA LYS A 234 -26.03 8.22 -15.19
C LYS A 234 -24.69 7.64 -14.71
N PRO A 235 -24.30 6.47 -15.23
CA PRO A 235 -23.05 5.82 -14.86
C PRO A 235 -21.81 6.68 -15.13
N GLU A 236 -20.90 6.74 -14.17
CA GLU A 236 -19.67 7.52 -14.27
C GLU A 236 -18.44 6.66 -14.59
N GLY A 237 -18.50 5.34 -14.31
CA GLY A 237 -17.36 4.45 -14.47
C GLY A 237 -17.05 4.05 -15.91
N PRO A 238 -15.98 3.25 -16.11
CA PRO A 238 -15.59 2.77 -17.44
C PRO A 238 -16.63 1.81 -18.05
N LEU A 239 -16.54 1.58 -19.36
CA LEU A 239 -17.32 0.54 -20.05
C LEU A 239 -17.07 -0.84 -19.44
N ARG A 240 -18.05 -1.75 -19.50
CA ARG A 240 -17.85 -3.16 -19.07
C ARG A 240 -17.19 -3.94 -20.22
N VAL A 241 -16.15 -4.73 -19.93
CA VAL A 241 -15.54 -5.62 -20.95
C VAL A 241 -16.51 -6.75 -21.32
N ARG A 242 -17.26 -7.25 -20.34
CA ARG A 242 -18.23 -8.32 -20.52
C ARG A 242 -19.61 -7.79 -20.17
N GLY A 243 -20.49 -7.77 -21.17
CA GLY A 243 -21.86 -7.27 -21.06
C GLY A 243 -22.02 -5.80 -21.40
N ASP A 244 -23.27 -5.36 -21.44
CA ASP A 244 -23.62 -4.03 -21.93
C ASP A 244 -23.50 -2.95 -20.84
N GLY A 245 -23.18 -1.74 -21.29
CA GLY A 245 -23.17 -0.53 -20.45
C GLY A 245 -21.87 -0.26 -19.69
N ARG A 246 -21.96 0.66 -18.73
CA ARG A 246 -20.82 1.16 -17.93
C ARG A 246 -20.89 0.68 -16.48
N HIS A 247 -19.77 0.73 -15.79
CA HIS A 247 -19.73 0.64 -14.34
C HIS A 247 -20.34 1.93 -13.75
N MET A 248 -21.07 1.83 -12.63
CA MET A 248 -21.72 3.01 -12.03
C MET A 248 -20.71 4.04 -11.53
N PHE A 249 -19.59 3.57 -10.99
CA PHE A 249 -18.55 4.42 -10.37
C PHE A 249 -17.20 4.18 -11.03
N HIS A 250 -16.30 5.14 -10.91
CA HIS A 250 -14.88 4.94 -11.20
C HIS A 250 -14.27 3.92 -10.21
N PRO A 251 -13.25 3.14 -10.62
CA PRO A 251 -12.56 2.23 -9.72
C PRO A 251 -11.84 2.98 -8.59
N PHE A 252 -11.58 2.27 -7.48
CA PHE A 252 -10.81 2.82 -6.37
C PHE A 252 -9.34 3.05 -6.77
N VAL A 253 -8.84 4.26 -6.50
CA VAL A 253 -7.43 4.63 -6.73
C VAL A 253 -6.84 5.14 -5.42
N TYR A 254 -5.85 4.40 -4.92
CA TYR A 254 -5.11 4.80 -3.74
C TYR A 254 -4.15 5.95 -4.04
N LYS A 255 -4.17 6.99 -3.20
CA LYS A 255 -3.21 8.09 -3.24
C LYS A 255 -2.30 8.03 -2.02
N HIS A 256 -1.03 7.71 -2.23
CA HIS A 256 -0.05 7.72 -1.15
C HIS A 256 0.27 9.15 -0.71
N PHE A 257 0.06 9.47 0.57
CA PHE A 257 0.37 10.81 1.12
C PHE A 257 1.71 10.88 1.86
N GLY A 258 2.51 9.83 1.78
CA GLY A 258 3.73 9.71 2.57
C GLY A 258 3.53 8.89 3.85
N GLN A 259 4.64 8.68 4.54
CA GLN A 259 4.76 7.89 5.75
C GLN A 259 5.68 8.58 6.76
N PHE A 260 5.43 8.33 8.05
CA PHE A 260 6.21 8.89 9.15
C PHE A 260 6.62 7.78 10.12
N ALA A 261 7.81 7.88 10.69
CA ALA A 261 8.31 7.01 11.74
C ALA A 261 8.86 7.84 12.91
N PRO A 262 8.20 7.85 14.09
CA PRO A 262 8.81 8.41 15.29
C PRO A 262 9.99 7.54 15.74
N LEU A 263 11.16 8.15 15.95
CA LEU A 263 12.41 7.44 16.25
C LEU A 263 12.82 7.56 17.73
N GLY A 264 12.03 8.24 18.57
CA GLY A 264 12.39 8.54 19.96
C GLY A 264 13.33 9.74 20.10
N GLY A 265 13.54 10.21 21.33
CA GLY A 265 14.42 11.35 21.63
C GLY A 265 14.03 12.66 20.92
N GLU A 266 12.72 12.91 20.74
CA GLU A 266 12.16 14.06 19.98
C GLU A 266 12.60 14.13 18.51
N GLN A 267 12.82 12.98 17.88
CA GLN A 267 13.13 12.89 16.45
C GLN A 267 12.14 11.97 15.74
N ALA A 268 11.80 12.34 14.51
CA ALA A 268 11.02 11.53 13.58
C ALA A 268 11.68 11.52 12.20
N ALA A 269 11.33 10.54 11.40
CA ALA A 269 11.56 10.51 9.97
C ALA A 269 10.24 10.66 9.22
N ALA A 270 10.29 11.29 8.06
CA ALA A 270 9.18 11.46 7.13
C ALA A 270 9.67 11.21 5.71
N GLU A 271 8.88 10.47 4.96
CA GLU A 271 9.01 10.29 3.53
C GLU A 271 7.70 10.72 2.89
N LEU A 272 7.71 11.84 2.17
CA LEU A 272 6.55 12.42 1.51
C LEU A 272 6.65 12.22 -0.02
N PRO A 273 5.52 12.30 -0.75
CA PRO A 273 5.51 12.14 -2.19
C PRO A 273 6.46 13.12 -2.90
N GLY A 274 7.10 12.67 -3.99
CA GLY A 274 8.05 13.47 -4.76
C GLY A 274 9.48 13.43 -4.21
N ASP A 275 9.92 12.26 -3.74
CA ASP A 275 11.26 11.99 -3.20
C ASP A 275 11.68 12.90 -2.04
N TRP A 276 10.70 13.43 -1.30
CA TRP A 276 10.96 14.35 -0.21
C TRP A 276 11.18 13.60 1.10
N ILE A 277 12.41 13.66 1.61
CA ILE A 277 12.81 12.99 2.84
C ILE A 277 13.24 14.02 3.87
N SER A 278 12.75 13.86 5.08
CA SER A 278 13.09 14.73 6.21
C SER A 278 13.28 13.89 7.46
N VAL A 279 14.37 14.12 8.19
CA VAL A 279 14.66 13.41 9.43
C VAL A 279 15.18 14.38 10.49
N GLY A 280 14.69 14.26 11.73
CA GLY A 280 15.18 15.01 12.88
C GLY A 280 14.08 15.66 13.71
N ARG A 281 14.45 16.73 14.43
CA ARG A 281 13.55 17.44 15.37
C ARG A 281 12.51 18.30 14.66
N SER A 282 12.86 18.92 13.53
CA SER A 282 11.88 19.67 12.72
C SER A 282 10.79 18.74 12.18
N THR A 283 11.17 17.54 11.75
CA THR A 283 10.27 16.49 11.32
C THR A 283 9.33 16.04 12.45
N GLN A 284 9.79 16.05 13.71
CA GLN A 284 8.94 15.74 14.86
C GLN A 284 7.78 16.74 15.02
N TRP A 285 8.02 18.03 14.78
CA TRP A 285 6.95 19.04 14.80
C TRP A 285 5.96 18.88 13.65
N LEU A 286 6.47 18.55 12.46
CA LEU A 286 5.61 18.18 11.34
C LEU A 286 4.75 16.96 11.68
N TRP A 287 5.34 15.94 12.30
CA TRP A 287 4.64 14.75 12.79
C TRP A 287 3.53 15.11 13.79
N TYR A 288 3.82 15.95 14.80
CA TYR A 288 2.81 16.41 15.76
C TYR A 288 1.64 17.12 15.05
N SER A 289 1.93 18.02 14.10
CA SER A 289 0.92 18.75 13.34
C SER A 289 0.01 17.82 12.54
N VAL A 290 0.60 16.88 11.78
CA VAL A 290 -0.15 15.92 10.97
C VAL A 290 -1.01 15.04 11.88
N TYR A 291 -0.45 14.43 12.92
CA TYR A 291 -1.20 13.50 13.78
C TYR A 291 -2.27 14.18 14.63
N ALA A 292 -2.10 15.45 15.02
CA ALA A 292 -3.16 16.23 15.64
C ALA A 292 -4.31 16.50 14.65
N SER A 293 -4.00 16.90 13.42
CA SER A 293 -5.02 17.16 12.39
C SER A 293 -5.81 15.89 12.02
N LYS A 294 -5.15 14.72 12.04
CA LYS A 294 -5.76 13.42 11.70
C LYS A 294 -6.65 12.83 12.80
N GLN A 295 -6.72 13.42 13.99
CA GLN A 295 -7.68 13.00 15.02
C GLN A 295 -9.12 13.24 14.55
N VAL A 296 -9.98 12.25 14.76
CA VAL A 296 -11.36 12.23 14.26
C VAL A 296 -12.23 13.32 14.92
N SER A 297 -12.05 13.58 16.21
CA SER A 297 -12.85 14.56 16.95
C SER A 297 -12.01 15.70 17.53
N TRP A 298 -12.66 16.86 17.76
CA TRP A 298 -12.02 17.99 18.42
C TRP A 298 -11.57 17.66 19.85
N ARG A 299 -12.36 16.85 20.56
CA ARG A 299 -12.02 16.38 21.91
C ARG A 299 -10.73 15.56 21.90
N THR A 300 -10.63 14.56 21.04
CA THR A 300 -9.41 13.73 20.92
C THR A 300 -8.20 14.57 20.49
N ARG A 301 -8.40 15.54 19.59
CA ARG A 301 -7.33 16.47 19.19
C ARG A 301 -6.81 17.30 20.36
N ALA A 302 -7.71 17.90 21.14
CA ALA A 302 -7.35 18.69 22.31
C ALA A 302 -6.64 17.85 23.38
N LEU A 303 -7.12 16.62 23.63
CA LEU A 303 -6.51 15.70 24.59
C LEU A 303 -5.07 15.33 24.18
N VAL A 304 -4.85 14.97 22.92
CA VAL A 304 -3.52 14.59 22.43
C VAL A 304 -2.53 15.75 22.52
N ILE A 305 -2.96 16.97 22.14
CA ILE A 305 -2.12 18.18 22.26
C ILE A 305 -1.79 18.44 23.73
N PHE A 306 -2.78 18.37 24.61
CA PHE A 306 -2.59 18.57 26.04
C PHE A 306 -1.63 17.51 26.65
N ASP A 307 -1.74 16.26 26.25
CA ASP A 307 -0.84 15.19 26.69
C ASP A 307 0.60 15.42 26.21
N TRP A 308 0.80 15.90 24.98
CA TRP A 308 2.13 16.30 24.50
C TRP A 308 2.68 17.51 25.27
N SER A 309 1.86 18.51 25.57
CA SER A 309 2.27 19.67 26.39
C SER A 309 2.65 19.25 27.80
N LYS A 310 1.86 18.39 28.46
CA LYS A 310 2.19 17.84 29.77
C LYS A 310 3.50 17.05 29.74
N ARG A 311 3.68 16.18 28.73
CA ARG A 311 4.93 15.43 28.55
C ARG A 311 6.14 16.36 28.41
N PHE A 312 5.98 17.44 27.66
CA PHE A 312 7.06 18.40 27.43
C PHE A 312 7.43 19.15 28.72
N LEU A 313 6.44 19.56 29.51
CA LEU A 313 6.64 20.35 30.73
C LEU A 313 7.06 19.51 31.95
N PHE A 314 6.44 18.34 32.13
CA PHE A 314 6.53 17.54 33.36
C PHE A 314 7.16 16.16 33.15
N GLY A 315 7.50 15.80 31.92
CA GLY A 315 7.93 14.44 31.57
C GLY A 315 6.75 13.47 31.44
N ARG A 316 7.05 12.19 31.21
CA ARG A 316 6.03 11.14 31.13
C ARG A 316 5.61 10.71 32.53
N ASP A 317 4.31 10.55 32.73
CA ASP A 317 3.78 9.91 33.93
C ASP A 317 4.16 8.42 33.91
N ALA A 318 4.89 7.98 34.94
CA ALA A 318 5.33 6.60 35.14
C ALA A 318 4.74 5.96 36.40
N SER A 319 3.73 6.59 37.03
CA SER A 319 3.13 6.16 38.30
C SER A 319 2.45 4.78 38.27
N ARG A 320 2.26 4.20 37.08
CA ARG A 320 1.63 2.88 36.85
C ARG A 320 2.54 1.86 36.15
N MET A 321 3.86 2.06 36.16
CA MET A 321 4.81 1.01 35.76
C MET A 321 5.05 0.02 36.88
#